data_AF-A0A7W4BQD9-F1
#
_entry.id   AF-A0A7W4BQD9-F1
#
_cell.length_a   1.000
_cell.length_b   1.000
_cell.length_c   1.000
_cell.angle_alpha   90.00
_cell.angle_beta   90.00
_cell.angle_gamma   90.00
#
_symmetry.space_group_name_H-M   'P 1'
#
loop_
_entity.id
_entity.type
_entity.pdbx_description
1 polymer ?
#
loop_
_entity_poly.entity_id
_entity_poly.type
_entity_poly.pdbx_seq_one_letter_code
_entity_poly.pdbx_strand_id
1 'polypeptide(L)'
;MFTKLKARVGQKEFDSRMINLALIIAFFMLLLLTFLFAIKFGIGLPADIQTWQNTSSYFQNIIALLTGPLSLLILYFVWKDNRQELAETKKALTEQSDTQNFSVIKDAVFEIADQVTLLLKKNVNVIDRDSSYILENVDNSLQEEEPQNFLDCDWDIDPLTEDIRTIKLEDFVKEYFIHMKSEPFELEEKETQYENVIFTSEFFTFIDKVKTISLFMRSLKGVEYKEVLEIILFSKLTIFTWLLFVEIAFHLLTTAKEGEKETAELVFVEIAGLTCRQLKEANWINALSDEVLLELKERKLL
;
A
#
# COMPACT_ATOMS: atom_id res chain seq x y z
N MET A 1 19.12 -30.13 -22.99
CA MET A 1 19.04 -31.43 -22.27
C MET A 1 19.25 -31.25 -20.76
N PHE A 2 20.29 -30.54 -20.32
CA PHE A 2 20.55 -30.24 -18.89
C PHE A 2 19.45 -29.42 -18.19
N THR A 3 18.77 -28.52 -18.87
CA THR A 3 17.66 -27.71 -18.32
C THR A 3 16.43 -28.54 -17.93
N LYS A 4 16.14 -29.64 -18.64
CA LYS A 4 15.01 -30.54 -18.32
C LYS A 4 15.33 -31.50 -17.16
N LEU A 5 16.60 -31.87 -16.96
CA LEU A 5 17.04 -32.68 -15.82
C LEU A 5 17.10 -31.84 -14.53
N LYS A 6 17.51 -30.57 -14.64
CA LYS A 6 17.60 -29.62 -13.53
C LYS A 6 16.26 -29.33 -12.86
N ALA A 7 15.17 -29.33 -13.62
CA ALA A 7 13.81 -29.11 -13.10
C ALA A 7 13.20 -30.33 -12.37
N ARG A 8 13.75 -31.54 -12.59
CA ARG A 8 13.13 -32.79 -12.12
C ARG A 8 13.76 -33.38 -10.84
N VAL A 9 14.98 -32.94 -10.50
CA VAL A 9 15.79 -33.52 -9.39
C VAL A 9 16.03 -32.49 -8.26
N GLY A 10 15.68 -31.22 -8.46
CA GLY A 10 15.97 -30.16 -7.49
C GLY A 10 17.42 -29.69 -7.58
N GLN A 11 17.61 -28.37 -7.45
CA GLN A 11 18.89 -27.70 -7.75
C GLN A 11 20.05 -28.23 -6.89
N LYS A 12 19.78 -28.50 -5.61
CA LYS A 12 20.77 -29.00 -4.63
C LYS A 12 21.30 -30.39 -4.96
N GLU A 13 20.42 -31.29 -5.43
CA GLU A 13 20.79 -32.67 -5.75
C GLU A 13 21.46 -32.76 -7.13
N PHE A 14 21.09 -31.88 -8.08
CA PHE A 14 21.82 -31.74 -9.34
C PHE A 14 23.25 -31.23 -9.14
N ASP A 15 23.44 -30.22 -8.30
CA ASP A 15 24.77 -29.66 -8.01
C ASP A 15 25.65 -30.70 -7.28
N SER A 16 25.09 -31.46 -6.32
CA SER A 16 25.80 -32.57 -5.66
C SER A 16 26.21 -33.68 -6.64
N ARG A 17 25.33 -34.06 -7.58
CA ARG A 17 25.64 -35.06 -8.62
C ARG A 17 26.72 -34.57 -9.58
N MET A 18 26.74 -33.28 -9.93
CA MET A 18 27.79 -32.70 -10.77
C MET A 18 29.16 -32.68 -10.07
N ILE A 19 29.19 -32.33 -8.77
CA ILE A 19 30.42 -32.38 -7.95
C ILE A 19 30.94 -33.81 -7.85
N ASN A 20 30.06 -34.78 -7.55
CA ASN A 20 30.43 -36.19 -7.50
C ASN A 20 30.95 -36.70 -8.85
N LEU A 21 30.34 -36.28 -9.96
CA LEU A 21 30.78 -36.66 -11.30
C LEU A 21 32.14 -36.04 -11.66
N ALA A 22 32.39 -34.79 -11.26
CA ALA A 22 33.69 -34.15 -11.38
C ALA A 22 34.77 -34.86 -10.54
N LEU A 23 34.44 -35.26 -9.31
CA LEU A 23 35.34 -36.05 -8.45
C LEU A 23 35.67 -37.42 -9.05
N ILE A 24 34.68 -38.10 -9.63
CA ILE A 24 34.87 -39.39 -10.30
C ILE A 24 35.77 -39.23 -11.52
N ILE A 25 35.54 -38.21 -12.36
CA ILE A 25 36.40 -37.92 -13.53
C ILE A 25 37.82 -37.60 -13.07
N ALA A 26 37.98 -36.79 -12.02
CA ALA A 26 39.28 -36.47 -11.46
C ALA A 26 40.01 -37.71 -10.95
N PHE A 27 39.30 -38.61 -10.24
CA PHE A 27 39.84 -39.88 -9.76
C PHE A 27 40.31 -40.77 -10.93
N PHE A 28 39.48 -40.95 -11.97
CA PHE A 28 39.86 -41.72 -13.15
C PHE A 28 41.02 -41.10 -13.92
N MET A 29 41.08 -39.77 -14.03
CA MET A 29 42.21 -39.08 -14.64
C MET A 29 43.50 -39.32 -13.85
N LEU A 30 43.45 -39.28 -12.51
CA LEU A 30 44.61 -39.54 -11.65
C LEU A 30 45.08 -41.00 -11.75
N LEU A 31 44.14 -41.93 -11.87
CA LEU A 31 44.39 -43.36 -12.10
C LEU A 31 45.00 -43.62 -13.48
N LEU A 32 44.48 -42.96 -14.52
CA LEU A 32 45.04 -43.02 -15.87
C LEU A 32 46.46 -42.47 -15.90
N LEU A 33 46.70 -41.37 -15.17
CA LEU A 33 47.98 -40.68 -15.15
C LEU A 33 49.05 -41.51 -14.40
N THR A 34 48.69 -42.12 -13.27
CA THR A 34 49.54 -43.09 -12.56
C THR A 34 49.79 -44.35 -13.39
N PHE A 35 48.81 -44.83 -14.13
CA PHE A 35 48.96 -45.97 -15.05
C PHE A 35 49.90 -45.66 -16.23
N LEU A 36 49.72 -44.51 -16.89
CA LEU A 36 50.59 -44.04 -17.96
C LEU A 36 52.03 -43.83 -17.48
N PHE A 37 52.19 -43.29 -16.25
CA PHE A 37 53.49 -43.15 -15.61
C PHE A 37 54.16 -44.52 -15.40
N ALA A 38 53.44 -45.51 -14.85
CA ALA A 38 53.97 -46.85 -14.63
C ALA A 38 54.36 -47.57 -15.95
N ILE A 39 53.61 -47.38 -17.04
CA ILE A 39 53.96 -47.95 -18.36
C ILE A 39 55.23 -47.31 -18.95
N LYS A 40 55.34 -45.98 -18.89
CA LYS A 40 56.45 -45.26 -19.54
C LYS A 40 57.75 -45.31 -18.76
N PHE A 41 57.68 -45.37 -17.42
CA PHE A 41 58.85 -45.20 -16.54
C PHE A 41 59.11 -46.40 -15.62
N GLY A 42 58.21 -47.38 -15.57
CA GLY A 42 58.30 -48.52 -14.66
C GLY A 42 57.99 -48.16 -13.20
N ILE A 43 57.99 -49.16 -12.32
CA ILE A 43 57.84 -48.97 -10.86
C ILE A 43 59.24 -48.85 -10.26
N GLY A 44 59.84 -47.67 -10.37
CA GLY A 44 61.16 -47.35 -9.83
C GLY A 44 61.63 -45.94 -10.22
N LEU A 45 62.51 -45.33 -9.43
CA LEU A 45 63.12 -44.03 -9.71
C LEU A 45 64.04 -44.14 -10.94
N PRO A 46 63.75 -43.48 -12.08
CA PRO A 46 64.66 -43.49 -13.22
C PRO A 46 65.94 -42.76 -12.85
N ALA A 47 67.10 -43.37 -13.11
CA ALA A 47 68.41 -42.78 -12.81
C ALA A 47 68.82 -41.67 -13.79
N ASP A 48 68.14 -41.54 -14.93
CA ASP A 48 68.48 -40.61 -16.01
C ASP A 48 67.65 -39.32 -15.97
N ILE A 49 68.35 -38.18 -16.00
CA ILE A 49 67.78 -36.83 -15.96
C ILE A 49 66.92 -36.51 -17.19
N GLN A 50 67.25 -37.10 -18.35
CA GLN A 50 66.48 -36.90 -19.58
C GLN A 50 65.06 -37.48 -19.44
N THR A 51 64.95 -38.60 -18.72
CA THR A 51 63.69 -39.28 -18.44
C THR A 51 62.81 -38.43 -17.52
N TRP A 52 63.40 -37.74 -16.55
CA TRP A 52 62.72 -36.77 -15.69
C TRP A 52 62.22 -35.54 -16.44
N GLN A 53 63.03 -34.95 -17.32
CA GLN A 53 62.62 -33.80 -18.14
C GLN A 53 61.43 -34.15 -19.05
N ASN A 54 61.47 -35.32 -19.69
CA ASN A 54 60.37 -35.79 -20.53
C ASN A 54 59.09 -36.02 -19.70
N THR A 55 59.21 -36.60 -18.51
CA THR A 55 58.09 -36.80 -17.59
C THR A 55 57.44 -35.47 -17.20
N SER A 56 58.25 -34.49 -16.77
CA SER A 56 57.78 -33.17 -16.36
C SER A 56 57.01 -32.47 -17.50
N SER A 57 57.48 -32.61 -18.74
CA SER A 57 56.83 -32.03 -19.92
C SER A 57 55.44 -32.66 -20.17
N TYR A 58 55.30 -33.99 -20.04
CA TYR A 58 53.98 -34.64 -20.15
C TYR A 58 53.01 -34.20 -19.06
N PHE A 59 53.46 -34.11 -17.79
CA PHE A 59 52.62 -33.62 -16.70
C PHE A 59 52.21 -32.16 -16.90
N GLN A 60 53.13 -31.30 -17.31
CA GLN A 60 52.82 -29.89 -17.61
C GLN A 60 51.79 -29.76 -18.72
N ASN A 61 51.88 -30.56 -19.78
CA ASN A 61 50.90 -30.55 -20.87
C ASN A 61 49.51 -31.03 -20.43
N ILE A 62 49.43 -32.06 -19.58
CA ILE A 62 48.16 -32.56 -19.04
C ILE A 62 47.55 -31.53 -18.09
N ILE A 63 48.35 -30.94 -17.19
CA ILE A 63 47.90 -29.88 -16.28
C ILE A 63 47.41 -28.69 -17.10
N ALA A 64 48.15 -28.23 -18.11
CA ALA A 64 47.75 -27.12 -18.97
C ALA A 64 46.42 -27.39 -19.70
N LEU A 65 46.20 -28.61 -20.18
CA LEU A 65 44.96 -29.03 -20.84
C LEU A 65 43.75 -29.01 -19.88
N LEU A 66 43.97 -29.32 -18.60
CA LEU A 66 42.92 -29.38 -17.58
C LEU A 66 42.63 -28.01 -16.93
N THR A 67 43.63 -27.14 -16.81
CA THR A 67 43.51 -25.84 -16.14
C THR A 67 42.46 -24.94 -16.81
N GLY A 68 42.43 -24.91 -18.15
CA GLY A 68 41.46 -24.09 -18.90
C GLY A 68 40.00 -24.47 -18.61
N PRO A 69 39.59 -25.73 -18.84
CA PRO A 69 38.24 -26.21 -18.53
C PRO A 69 37.87 -26.08 -17.05
N LEU A 70 38.81 -26.36 -16.14
CA LEU A 70 38.57 -26.27 -14.71
C LEU A 70 38.34 -24.81 -14.28
N SER A 71 39.12 -23.87 -14.82
CA SER A 71 38.94 -22.43 -14.58
C SER A 71 37.59 -21.93 -15.10
N LEU A 72 37.17 -22.38 -16.28
CA LEU A 72 35.88 -22.03 -16.89
C LEU A 72 34.70 -22.58 -16.06
N LEU A 73 34.86 -23.79 -15.52
CA LEU A 73 33.88 -24.43 -14.66
C LEU A 73 33.77 -23.72 -13.30
N ILE A 74 34.88 -23.35 -12.68
CA ILE A 74 34.90 -22.55 -11.44
C ILE A 74 34.23 -21.18 -11.70
N LEU A 75 34.59 -20.50 -12.79
CA LEU A 75 33.99 -19.21 -13.17
C LEU A 75 32.47 -19.33 -13.34
N TYR A 76 32.01 -20.43 -13.93
CA TYR A 76 30.57 -20.69 -14.09
C TYR A 76 29.85 -20.83 -12.74
N PHE A 77 30.42 -21.58 -11.79
CA PHE A 77 29.82 -21.72 -10.45
C PHE A 77 29.82 -20.39 -9.71
N VAL A 78 30.94 -19.65 -9.72
CA VAL A 78 31.03 -18.32 -9.10
C VAL A 78 30.01 -17.36 -9.72
N TRP A 79 29.86 -17.35 -11.05
CA TRP A 79 28.88 -16.50 -11.72
C TRP A 79 27.44 -16.87 -11.36
N LYS A 80 27.14 -18.17 -11.30
CA LYS A 80 25.81 -18.67 -10.92
C LYS A 80 25.47 -18.30 -9.48
N ASP A 81 26.41 -18.51 -8.55
CA ASP A 81 26.21 -18.24 -7.12
C ASP A 81 26.06 -16.73 -6.89
N ASN A 82 26.93 -15.90 -7.48
CA ASN A 82 26.80 -14.44 -7.43
C ASN A 82 25.44 -13.95 -7.95
N ARG A 83 24.91 -14.56 -9.02
CA ARG A 83 23.59 -14.20 -9.56
C ARG A 83 22.46 -14.57 -8.62
N GLN A 84 22.58 -15.70 -7.92
CA GLN A 84 21.60 -16.14 -6.94
C GLN A 84 21.63 -15.23 -5.70
N GLU A 85 22.82 -14.95 -5.16
CA GLU A 85 22.99 -14.02 -4.04
C GLU A 85 22.49 -12.61 -4.39
N LEU A 86 22.73 -12.13 -5.61
CA LEU A 86 22.20 -10.84 -6.06
C LEU A 86 20.66 -10.84 -6.10
N ALA A 87 20.04 -11.96 -6.48
CA ALA A 87 18.58 -12.07 -6.49
C ALA A 87 18.01 -12.10 -5.06
N GLU A 88 18.65 -12.85 -4.16
CA GLU A 88 18.26 -12.96 -2.75
C GLU A 88 18.44 -11.62 -2.01
N THR A 89 19.56 -10.93 -2.24
CA THR A 89 19.82 -9.59 -1.67
C THR A 89 18.85 -8.55 -2.22
N LYS A 90 18.55 -8.56 -3.53
CA LYS A 90 17.53 -7.68 -4.11
C LYS A 90 16.14 -7.93 -3.50
N LYS A 91 15.80 -9.21 -3.26
CA LYS A 91 14.54 -9.58 -2.60
C LYS A 91 14.50 -9.03 -1.18
N ALA A 92 15.54 -9.26 -0.38
CA ALA A 92 15.64 -8.77 1.00
C ALA A 92 15.59 -7.23 1.07
N LEU A 93 16.25 -6.53 0.15
CA LEU A 93 16.18 -5.06 0.04
C LEU A 93 14.77 -4.58 -0.29
N THR A 94 14.04 -5.31 -1.14
CA THR A 94 12.66 -4.98 -1.48
C THR A 94 11.74 -5.18 -0.26
N GLU A 95 11.85 -6.33 0.42
CA GLU A 95 11.10 -6.62 1.65
C GLU A 95 11.38 -5.59 2.76
N GLN A 96 12.65 -5.18 2.92
CA GLN A 96 13.04 -4.14 3.88
C GLN A 96 12.49 -2.76 3.48
N SER A 97 12.60 -2.40 2.20
CA SER A 97 12.05 -1.13 1.69
C SER A 97 10.53 -1.08 1.86
N ASP A 98 9.82 -2.16 1.57
CA ASP A 98 8.36 -2.23 1.72
C ASP A 98 7.95 -2.12 3.19
N THR A 99 8.68 -2.76 4.10
CA THR A 99 8.46 -2.64 5.55
C THR A 99 8.67 -1.22 6.05
N GLN A 100 9.75 -0.55 5.61
CA GLN A 100 10.01 0.84 5.97
C GLN A 100 8.95 1.78 5.42
N ASN A 101 8.59 1.61 4.14
CA ASN A 101 7.54 2.39 3.49
C ASN A 101 6.21 2.23 4.25
N PHE A 102 5.84 1.00 4.62
CA PHE A 102 4.65 0.75 5.43
C PHE A 102 4.69 1.50 6.76
N SER A 103 5.81 1.47 7.50
CA SER A 103 5.91 2.19 8.76
C SER A 103 5.71 3.69 8.59
N VAL A 104 6.37 4.31 7.61
CA VAL A 104 6.27 5.74 7.33
C VAL A 104 4.84 6.12 6.93
N ILE A 105 4.22 5.36 6.03
CA ILE A 105 2.84 5.60 5.58
C ILE A 105 1.86 5.46 6.74
N LYS A 106 1.99 4.39 7.54
CA LYS A 106 1.15 4.15 8.71
C LYS A 106 1.24 5.29 9.72
N ASP A 107 2.45 5.77 10.02
CA ASP A 107 2.65 6.88 10.95
C ASP A 107 2.03 8.19 10.40
N ALA A 108 2.22 8.49 9.11
CA ALA A 108 1.63 9.67 8.47
C ALA A 108 0.10 9.65 8.45
N VAL A 109 -0.49 8.50 8.10
CA VAL A 109 -1.94 8.30 8.10
C VAL A 109 -2.53 8.40 9.52
N PHE A 110 -1.80 7.92 10.53
CA PHE A 110 -2.22 8.06 11.93
C PHE A 110 -2.16 9.50 12.41
N GLU A 111 -1.14 10.27 12.02
CA GLU A 111 -1.07 11.69 12.33
C GLU A 111 -2.27 12.43 11.74
N ILE A 112 -2.67 12.11 10.50
CA ILE A 112 -3.86 12.68 9.87
C ILE A 112 -5.14 12.29 10.63
N ALA A 113 -5.28 11.03 11.03
CA ALA A 113 -6.42 10.58 11.81
C ALA A 113 -6.50 11.28 13.18
N ASP A 114 -5.35 11.50 13.83
CA ASP A 114 -5.28 12.23 15.09
C ASP A 114 -5.65 13.72 14.89
N GLN A 115 -5.21 14.35 13.78
CA GLN A 115 -5.64 15.70 13.41
C GLN A 115 -7.15 15.80 13.15
N VAL A 116 -7.74 14.83 12.44
CA VAL A 116 -9.19 14.73 12.21
C VAL A 116 -9.93 14.65 13.55
N THR A 117 -9.44 13.82 14.46
CA THR A 117 -10.01 13.68 15.82
C THR A 117 -9.93 14.98 16.61
N LEU A 118 -8.86 15.77 16.44
CA LEU A 118 -8.76 17.09 17.07
C LEU A 118 -9.73 18.10 16.46
N LEU A 119 -9.92 18.09 15.14
CA LEU A 119 -10.89 18.97 14.45
C LEU A 119 -12.33 18.66 14.88
N LEU A 120 -12.68 17.39 15.01
CA LEU A 120 -14.02 16.96 15.46
C LEU A 120 -14.33 17.34 16.92
N LYS A 121 -13.31 17.58 17.75
CA LYS A 121 -13.47 18.02 19.14
C LYS A 121 -13.75 19.52 19.29
N LYS A 122 -13.70 20.30 18.21
CA LYS A 122 -14.03 21.73 18.24
C LYS A 122 -15.51 21.95 18.54
N ASN A 123 -15.83 23.04 19.24
CA ASN A 123 -17.21 23.42 19.52
C ASN A 123 -17.75 24.25 18.35
N VAL A 124 -18.99 23.95 17.96
CA VAL A 124 -19.74 24.68 16.94
C VAL A 124 -21.11 25.07 17.50
N ASN A 125 -21.57 26.25 17.11
CA ASN A 125 -22.93 26.71 17.34
C ASN A 125 -23.78 26.20 16.18
N VAL A 126 -24.79 25.40 16.50
CA VAL A 126 -25.87 25.06 15.58
C VAL A 126 -26.97 26.09 15.80
N ILE A 127 -27.31 26.82 14.75
CA ILE A 127 -28.39 27.80 14.73
C ILE A 127 -29.53 27.20 13.91
N ASP A 128 -30.63 26.86 14.57
CA ASP A 128 -31.89 26.45 13.92
C ASP A 128 -32.76 27.70 13.76
N ARG A 129 -32.99 28.09 12.50
CA ARG A 129 -33.98 29.10 12.11
C ARG A 129 -35.13 28.36 11.41
N ASP A 130 -36.33 28.93 11.46
CA ASP A 130 -37.58 28.31 10.99
C ASP A 130 -37.50 27.59 9.62
N SER A 131 -36.58 28.00 8.73
CA SER A 131 -36.29 27.34 7.45
C SER A 131 -34.81 27.00 7.17
N SER A 132 -33.87 27.24 8.11
CA SER A 132 -32.44 27.08 7.83
C SER A 132 -31.59 26.58 9.01
N TYR A 133 -30.53 25.83 8.68
CA TYR A 133 -29.50 25.39 9.62
C TYR A 133 -28.17 26.07 9.28
N ILE A 134 -27.57 26.74 10.25
CA ILE A 134 -26.25 27.36 10.12
C ILE A 134 -25.33 26.78 11.19
N LEU A 135 -24.11 26.42 10.78
CA LEU A 135 -23.01 26.11 11.68
C LEU A 135 -22.09 27.32 11.77
N GLU A 136 -21.88 27.83 12.98
CA GLU A 136 -20.88 28.85 13.26
C GLU A 136 -19.83 28.30 14.23
N ASN A 137 -18.56 28.49 13.90
CA ASN A 137 -17.47 28.09 14.79
C ASN A 137 -17.35 29.06 15.99
N VAL A 138 -17.42 28.50 17.20
CA VAL A 138 -17.38 29.27 18.47
C VAL A 138 -16.05 30.02 18.63
N ASP A 139 -14.95 29.49 18.10
CA ASP A 139 -13.61 30.07 18.25
C ASP A 139 -13.29 31.14 17.17
N ASN A 140 -14.13 31.25 16.12
CA ASN A 140 -13.96 32.18 15.00
C ASN A 140 -15.06 33.26 14.97
N SER A 141 -15.54 33.70 16.14
CA SER A 141 -16.39 34.89 16.20
C SER A 141 -15.55 36.12 15.81
N LEU A 142 -15.81 36.69 14.63
CA LEU A 142 -15.24 37.94 14.10
C LEU A 142 -13.82 37.83 13.50
N GLN A 143 -13.73 37.38 12.24
CA GLN A 143 -13.17 38.18 11.14
C GLN A 143 -13.00 37.30 9.88
N GLU A 144 -13.40 37.90 8.76
CA GLU A 144 -13.06 37.58 7.37
C GLU A 144 -14.00 36.65 6.58
N GLU A 145 -14.63 37.33 5.62
CA GLU A 145 -15.33 36.87 4.42
C GLU A 145 -16.68 36.20 4.65
N GLU A 146 -17.74 36.98 4.39
CA GLU A 146 -19.09 36.46 4.10
C GLU A 146 -18.95 35.22 3.22
N PRO A 147 -19.57 34.09 3.60
CA PRO A 147 -19.57 32.92 2.73
C PRO A 147 -20.18 33.35 1.39
N GLN A 148 -19.38 33.29 0.32
CA GLN A 148 -19.90 33.32 -1.04
C GLN A 148 -20.63 32.00 -1.32
N ASN A 149 -21.72 31.74 -0.60
CA ASN A 149 -22.67 30.67 -0.85
C ASN A 149 -24.00 31.30 -1.25
N PHE A 150 -24.25 31.31 -2.55
CA PHE A 150 -25.48 31.00 -3.30
C PHE A 150 -26.90 31.14 -2.70
N LEU A 151 -27.13 31.91 -1.64
CA LEU A 151 -28.48 32.20 -1.14
C LEU A 151 -28.59 33.68 -0.78
N ASP A 152 -29.32 34.41 -1.62
CA ASP A 152 -29.94 35.69 -1.27
C ASP A 152 -30.99 35.42 -0.16
N CYS A 153 -30.55 35.24 1.08
CA CYS A 153 -31.45 35.25 2.23
C CYS A 153 -31.54 36.68 2.76
N ASP A 154 -32.73 37.28 2.75
CA ASP A 154 -33.01 38.57 3.39
C ASP A 154 -32.63 38.49 4.89
N TRP A 155 -31.74 39.39 5.32
CA TRP A 155 -31.15 39.42 6.67
C TRP A 155 -32.07 40.07 7.72
N ASP A 156 -33.30 40.43 7.35
CA ASP A 156 -34.25 41.21 8.16
C ASP A 156 -35.35 40.33 8.81
N ILE A 157 -34.99 39.34 9.64
CA ILE A 157 -35.96 38.57 10.44
C ILE A 157 -35.59 38.64 11.94
N ASP A 158 -36.61 38.93 12.75
CA ASP A 158 -36.60 39.17 14.21
C ASP A 158 -35.83 38.09 15.02
N PRO A 159 -34.96 38.45 15.99
CA PRO A 159 -34.09 37.53 16.75
C PRO A 159 -34.81 36.69 17.83
N LEU A 160 -36.13 36.49 17.71
CA LEU A 160 -36.98 35.91 18.77
C LEU A 160 -37.30 34.41 18.60
N THR A 161 -36.82 33.76 17.53
CA THR A 161 -36.99 32.32 17.28
C THR A 161 -35.68 31.59 16.93
N GLU A 162 -34.53 32.06 17.45
CA GLU A 162 -33.24 31.38 17.23
C GLU A 162 -32.91 30.41 18.37
N ASP A 163 -32.93 29.12 18.07
CA ASP A 163 -32.49 28.07 18.98
C ASP A 163 -30.98 27.82 18.75
N ILE A 164 -30.12 28.52 19.52
CA ILE A 164 -28.66 28.38 19.42
C ILE A 164 -28.19 27.27 20.37
N ARG A 165 -27.57 26.23 19.83
CA ARG A 165 -27.00 25.11 20.61
C ARG A 165 -25.51 24.98 20.34
N THR A 166 -24.70 25.11 21.38
CA THR A 166 -23.26 24.81 21.30
C THR A 166 -23.03 23.32 21.53
N ILE A 167 -22.55 22.63 20.51
CA ILE A 167 -22.21 21.20 20.57
C ILE A 167 -20.82 20.96 19.98
N LYS A 168 -20.24 19.77 20.23
CA LYS A 168 -19.02 19.39 19.52
C LYS A 168 -19.36 19.03 18.08
N LEU A 169 -18.42 19.29 17.17
CA LEU A 169 -18.57 18.92 15.77
C LEU A 169 -18.77 17.39 15.61
N GLU A 170 -18.10 16.59 16.43
CA GLU A 170 -18.32 15.13 16.50
C GLU A 170 -19.77 14.75 16.82
N ASP A 171 -20.37 15.44 17.79
CA ASP A 171 -21.75 15.19 18.22
C ASP A 171 -22.74 15.63 17.12
N PHE A 172 -22.46 16.75 16.45
CA PHE A 172 -23.23 17.19 15.28
C PHE A 172 -23.21 16.15 14.15
N VAL A 173 -22.03 15.66 13.76
CA VAL A 173 -21.90 14.66 12.67
C VAL A 173 -22.66 13.37 13.03
N LYS A 174 -22.65 12.99 14.30
CA LYS A 174 -23.44 11.86 14.78
C LYS A 174 -24.94 12.13 14.68
N GLU A 175 -25.40 13.29 15.13
CA GLU A 175 -26.82 13.69 15.03
C GLU A 175 -27.29 13.72 13.57
N TYR A 176 -26.46 14.24 12.66
CA TYR A 176 -26.69 14.25 11.23
C TYR A 176 -26.96 12.86 10.67
N PHE A 177 -26.06 11.89 10.87
CA PHE A 177 -26.25 10.54 10.34
C PHE A 177 -27.33 9.72 11.08
N ILE A 178 -27.67 10.08 12.31
CA ILE A 178 -28.86 9.53 12.97
C ILE A 178 -30.11 10.08 12.30
N HIS A 179 -30.12 11.37 11.96
CA HIS A 179 -31.25 12.02 11.31
C HIS A 179 -31.46 11.51 9.88
N MET A 180 -30.41 11.46 9.05
CA MET A 180 -30.44 10.90 7.69
C MET A 180 -30.92 9.44 7.62
N LYS A 181 -30.81 8.72 8.74
CA LYS A 181 -31.32 7.36 8.89
C LYS A 181 -32.77 7.30 9.38
N SER A 182 -33.24 8.35 10.03
CA SER A 182 -34.61 8.50 10.55
C SER A 182 -35.52 9.22 9.55
N GLU A 183 -36.83 9.28 9.81
CA GLU A 183 -37.80 9.84 8.87
C GLU A 183 -37.47 11.30 8.45
N PRO A 184 -37.78 11.68 7.19
CA PRO A 184 -37.50 13.00 6.62
C PRO A 184 -38.19 14.12 7.41
N PHE A 185 -37.68 15.34 7.30
CA PHE A 185 -38.39 16.50 7.87
C PHE A 185 -39.77 16.66 7.20
N GLU A 186 -40.73 17.26 7.93
CA GLU A 186 -42.04 17.59 7.36
C GLU A 186 -41.93 18.64 6.21
N LEU A 187 -40.81 19.36 6.12
CA LEU A 187 -40.53 20.41 5.13
C LEU A 187 -39.28 20.07 4.30
N GLU A 188 -39.48 19.81 3.00
CA GLU A 188 -38.43 19.42 2.04
C GLU A 188 -37.30 20.46 1.92
N GLU A 189 -37.61 21.76 2.04
CA GLU A 189 -36.63 22.84 2.01
C GLU A 189 -35.69 22.81 3.23
N LYS A 190 -36.25 22.52 4.42
CA LYS A 190 -35.47 22.41 5.66
C LYS A 190 -34.56 21.17 5.66
N GLU A 191 -35.04 20.08 5.07
CA GLU A 191 -34.27 18.85 4.83
C GLU A 191 -33.09 19.10 3.90
N THR A 192 -33.35 19.69 2.74
CA THR A 192 -32.30 20.03 1.76
C THR A 192 -31.23 20.93 2.37
N GLN A 193 -31.62 21.90 3.21
CA GLN A 193 -30.66 22.76 3.89
C GLN A 193 -29.84 22.02 4.95
N TYR A 194 -30.48 21.16 5.75
CA TYR A 194 -29.78 20.33 6.73
C TYR A 194 -28.77 19.38 6.07
N GLU A 195 -29.14 18.76 4.94
CA GLU A 195 -28.26 17.91 4.15
C GLU A 195 -27.00 18.65 3.67
N ASN A 196 -27.15 19.92 3.29
CA ASN A 196 -26.04 20.73 2.78
C ASN A 196 -25.09 21.26 3.86
N VAL A 197 -25.43 21.13 5.15
CA VAL A 197 -24.60 21.62 6.26
C VAL A 197 -23.23 20.93 6.31
N ILE A 198 -23.12 19.66 5.88
CA ILE A 198 -21.83 18.96 5.84
C ILE A 198 -20.91 19.44 4.70
N PHE A 199 -21.38 20.35 3.83
CA PHE A 199 -20.62 20.97 2.75
C PHE A 199 -20.33 22.46 3.00
N THR A 200 -20.29 22.89 4.27
CA THR A 200 -19.87 24.24 4.67
C THR A 200 -18.35 24.36 4.85
N SER A 201 -17.86 25.59 5.05
CA SER A 201 -16.44 25.91 5.18
C SER A 201 -15.75 25.16 6.32
N GLU A 202 -16.49 24.87 7.39
CA GLU A 202 -16.04 24.08 8.54
C GLU A 202 -15.61 22.67 8.11
N PHE A 203 -16.37 22.05 7.21
CA PHE A 203 -16.14 20.68 6.74
C PHE A 203 -15.18 20.59 5.55
N PHE A 204 -14.98 21.68 4.81
CA PHE A 204 -13.96 21.72 3.75
C PHE A 204 -12.54 21.47 4.27
N THR A 205 -12.28 21.72 5.55
CA THR A 205 -11.00 21.38 6.18
C THR A 205 -10.69 19.87 6.16
N PHE A 206 -11.71 19.02 6.02
CA PHE A 206 -11.54 17.56 5.92
C PHE A 206 -11.24 17.09 4.49
N ILE A 207 -11.54 17.88 3.45
CA ILE A 207 -11.29 17.52 2.04
C ILE A 207 -9.83 17.10 1.82
N ASP A 208 -8.89 17.92 2.29
CA ASP A 208 -7.47 17.63 2.14
C ASP A 208 -7.04 16.39 2.94
N LYS A 209 -7.67 16.14 4.09
CA LYS A 209 -7.41 14.96 4.92
C LYS A 209 -7.89 13.68 4.22
N VAL A 210 -9.10 13.70 3.66
CA VAL A 210 -9.69 12.59 2.89
C VAL A 210 -8.82 12.29 1.66
N LYS A 211 -8.44 13.32 0.89
CA LYS A 211 -7.52 13.17 -0.26
C LYS A 211 -6.20 12.55 0.18
N THR A 212 -5.58 13.08 1.24
CA THR A 212 -4.27 12.61 1.70
C THR A 212 -4.32 11.16 2.19
N ILE A 213 -5.35 10.76 2.96
CA ILE A 213 -5.55 9.36 3.37
C ILE A 213 -5.65 8.47 2.13
N SER A 214 -6.49 8.83 1.14
CA SER A 214 -6.66 8.01 -0.07
C SER A 214 -5.35 7.80 -0.84
N LEU A 215 -4.54 8.86 -0.99
CA LEU A 215 -3.26 8.81 -1.69
C LEU A 215 -2.25 7.93 -0.94
N PHE A 216 -2.18 8.04 0.39
CA PHE A 216 -1.31 7.19 1.20
C PHE A 216 -1.74 5.72 1.16
N MET A 217 -3.04 5.43 1.26
CA MET A 217 -3.58 4.08 1.14
C MET A 217 -3.28 3.45 -0.22
N ARG A 218 -3.34 4.24 -1.31
CA ARG A 218 -2.97 3.78 -2.66
C ARG A 218 -1.46 3.59 -2.83
N SER A 219 -0.64 4.34 -2.12
CA SER A 219 0.82 4.27 -2.22
C SER A 219 1.42 2.99 -1.62
N LEU A 220 0.66 2.28 -0.79
CA LEU A 220 1.07 1.02 -0.20
C LEU A 220 1.18 -0.09 -1.25
N LYS A 221 2.37 -0.69 -1.31
CA LYS A 221 2.63 -1.89 -2.10
C LYS A 221 2.41 -3.12 -1.22
N GLY A 222 1.57 -4.02 -1.68
CA GLY A 222 1.25 -5.28 -0.98
C GLY A 222 -0.15 -5.27 -0.36
N VAL A 223 -0.93 -6.29 -0.72
CA VAL A 223 -2.32 -6.44 -0.27
C VAL A 223 -2.40 -6.63 1.24
N GLU A 224 -1.50 -7.43 1.81
CA GLU A 224 -1.46 -7.73 3.26
C GLU A 224 -1.25 -6.47 4.10
N TYR A 225 -0.30 -5.61 3.72
CA TYR A 225 -0.05 -4.36 4.42
C TYR A 225 -1.24 -3.39 4.32
N LYS A 226 -1.88 -3.33 3.14
CA LYS A 226 -3.06 -2.50 2.93
C LYS A 226 -4.21 -2.94 3.84
N GLU A 227 -4.52 -4.23 3.88
CA GLU A 227 -5.57 -4.79 4.74
C GLU A 227 -5.31 -4.50 6.22
N VAL A 228 -4.07 -4.68 6.68
CA VAL A 228 -3.70 -4.36 8.07
C VAL A 228 -3.89 -2.87 8.37
N LEU A 229 -3.45 -1.98 7.48
CA LEU A 229 -3.63 -0.54 7.69
C LEU A 229 -5.11 -0.14 7.68
N GLU A 230 -5.92 -0.71 6.79
CA GLU A 230 -7.37 -0.45 6.74
C GLU A 230 -8.04 -0.75 8.08
N ILE A 231 -7.76 -1.92 8.66
CA ILE A 231 -8.34 -2.33 9.94
C ILE A 231 -7.94 -1.36 11.07
N ILE A 232 -6.64 -1.06 11.17
CA ILE A 232 -6.13 -0.24 12.28
C ILE A 232 -6.60 1.22 12.12
N LEU A 233 -6.54 1.76 10.90
CA LEU A 233 -7.02 3.11 10.60
C LEU A 233 -8.51 3.24 10.86
N PHE A 234 -9.31 2.25 10.41
CA PHE A 234 -10.75 2.27 10.63
C PHE A 234 -11.10 2.33 12.12
N SER A 235 -10.37 1.57 12.96
CA SER A 235 -10.56 1.57 14.41
C SER A 235 -10.19 2.87 15.12
N LYS A 236 -9.43 3.77 14.48
CA LYS A 236 -8.98 5.04 15.05
C LYS A 236 -10.02 6.17 14.93
N LEU A 237 -10.93 6.09 13.97
CA LEU A 237 -11.97 7.08 13.72
C LEU A 237 -13.35 6.49 14.03
N THR A 238 -14.33 7.35 14.29
CA THR A 238 -15.70 6.87 14.52
C THR A 238 -16.37 6.45 13.22
N ILE A 239 -17.40 5.60 13.30
CA ILE A 239 -18.22 5.21 12.15
C ILE A 239 -18.78 6.45 11.44
N PHE A 240 -19.27 7.44 12.18
CA PHE A 240 -19.84 8.67 11.63
C PHE A 240 -18.80 9.51 10.89
N THR A 241 -17.55 9.53 11.35
CA THR A 241 -16.45 10.18 10.63
C THR A 241 -16.19 9.50 9.28
N TRP A 242 -16.28 8.18 9.21
CA TRP A 242 -16.13 7.46 7.95
C TRP A 242 -17.28 7.72 6.98
N LEU A 243 -18.52 7.75 7.48
CA LEU A 243 -19.68 8.12 6.65
C LEU A 243 -19.52 9.55 6.10
N LEU A 244 -19.10 10.50 6.94
CA LEU A 244 -18.77 11.86 6.52
C LEU A 244 -17.70 11.89 5.42
N PHE A 245 -16.66 11.07 5.55
CA PHE A 245 -15.60 10.99 4.53
C PHE A 245 -16.11 10.45 3.20
N VAL A 246 -17.09 9.54 3.21
CA VAL A 246 -17.73 9.04 1.99
C VAL A 246 -18.55 10.15 1.32
N GLU A 247 -19.36 10.89 2.07
CA GLU A 247 -20.13 12.05 1.54
C GLU A 247 -19.20 13.11 0.94
N ILE A 248 -18.15 13.49 1.67
CA ILE A 248 -17.15 14.46 1.17
C ILE A 248 -16.46 13.93 -0.10
N ALA A 249 -16.09 12.65 -0.13
CA ALA A 249 -15.44 12.07 -1.30
C ALA A 249 -16.37 11.99 -2.52
N PHE A 250 -17.67 11.74 -2.31
CA PHE A 250 -18.67 11.78 -3.36
C PHE A 250 -18.91 13.19 -3.88
N HIS A 251 -19.02 14.17 -2.98
CA HIS A 251 -19.13 15.58 -3.36
C HIS A 251 -17.92 16.04 -4.19
N LEU A 252 -16.70 15.60 -3.84
CA LEU A 252 -15.52 15.86 -4.66
C LEU A 252 -15.61 15.22 -6.05
N LEU A 253 -16.20 14.04 -6.17
CA LEU A 253 -16.40 13.36 -7.45
C LEU A 253 -17.38 14.12 -8.36
N THR A 254 -18.49 14.62 -7.79
CA THR A 254 -19.54 15.31 -8.55
C THR A 254 -19.14 16.73 -8.94
N THR A 255 -18.36 17.42 -8.10
CA THR A 255 -17.93 18.82 -8.32
C THR A 255 -16.58 18.95 -9.04
N ALA A 256 -15.85 17.86 -9.28
CA ALA A 256 -14.55 17.89 -9.92
C ALA A 256 -14.59 18.42 -11.36
N LYS A 257 -13.65 19.32 -11.67
CA LYS A 257 -13.39 19.80 -13.05
C LYS A 257 -12.74 18.70 -13.89
N GLU A 258 -12.82 18.79 -15.22
CA GLU A 258 -12.32 17.77 -16.16
C GLU A 258 -10.87 17.31 -15.91
N GLY A 259 -9.99 18.18 -15.38
CA GLY A 259 -8.61 17.83 -15.06
C GLY A 259 -8.41 17.11 -13.71
N GLU A 260 -9.38 17.17 -12.81
CA GLU A 260 -9.29 16.61 -11.44
C GLU A 260 -10.16 15.37 -11.25
N LYS A 261 -11.02 15.05 -12.22
CA LYS A 261 -12.01 13.98 -12.15
C LYS A 261 -11.39 12.61 -11.86
N GLU A 262 -10.25 12.28 -12.48
CA GLU A 262 -9.55 11.01 -12.22
C GLU A 262 -9.05 10.91 -10.77
N THR A 263 -8.60 12.03 -10.21
CA THR A 263 -8.13 12.07 -8.81
C THR A 263 -9.31 11.99 -7.85
N ALA A 264 -10.41 12.69 -8.12
CA ALA A 264 -11.62 12.63 -7.31
C ALA A 264 -12.24 11.22 -7.31
N GLU A 265 -12.26 10.57 -8.48
CA GLU A 265 -12.72 9.18 -8.62
C GLU A 265 -11.86 8.21 -7.80
N LEU A 266 -10.54 8.36 -7.86
CA LEU A 266 -9.61 7.59 -7.03
C LEU A 266 -9.91 7.76 -5.54
N VAL A 267 -10.05 9.01 -5.10
CA VAL A 267 -10.32 9.34 -3.69
C VAL A 267 -11.62 8.67 -3.23
N PHE A 268 -12.68 8.79 -4.03
CA PHE A 268 -13.96 8.15 -3.74
C PHE A 268 -13.83 6.63 -3.62
N VAL A 269 -13.25 5.97 -4.63
CA VAL A 269 -13.13 4.50 -4.64
C VAL A 269 -12.32 3.98 -3.45
N GLU A 270 -11.22 4.64 -3.09
CA GLU A 270 -10.39 4.22 -1.96
C GLU A 270 -11.09 4.41 -0.61
N ILE A 271 -11.71 5.58 -0.38
CA ILE A 271 -12.36 5.91 0.89
C ILE A 271 -13.67 5.13 1.08
N ALA A 272 -14.52 5.11 0.05
CA ALA A 272 -15.75 4.33 0.05
C ALA A 272 -15.45 2.84 0.16
N GLY A 273 -14.46 2.34 -0.59
CA GLY A 273 -14.05 0.95 -0.54
C GLY A 273 -13.52 0.54 0.83
N LEU A 274 -12.66 1.36 1.45
CA LEU A 274 -12.18 1.13 2.81
C LEU A 274 -13.35 1.09 3.80
N THR A 275 -14.22 2.09 3.75
CA THR A 275 -15.37 2.21 4.65
C THR A 275 -16.31 1.02 4.52
N CYS A 276 -16.73 0.65 3.30
CA CYS A 276 -17.64 -0.46 3.05
C CYS A 276 -17.04 -1.82 3.44
N ARG A 277 -15.73 -2.05 3.23
CA ARG A 277 -15.06 -3.30 3.65
C ARG A 277 -15.02 -3.48 5.17
N GLN A 278 -14.83 -2.40 5.92
CA GLN A 278 -14.62 -2.46 7.37
C GLN A 278 -15.91 -2.31 8.17
N LEU A 279 -16.95 -1.68 7.61
CA LEU A 279 -18.22 -1.46 8.27
C LEU A 279 -19.04 -2.76 8.38
N LYS A 280 -19.00 -3.40 9.55
CA LYS A 280 -19.74 -4.65 9.83
C LYS A 280 -21.26 -4.44 9.95
N GLU A 281 -21.68 -3.24 10.34
CA GLU A 281 -23.08 -2.87 10.47
C GLU A 281 -23.58 -2.24 9.15
N ALA A 282 -23.93 -3.08 8.18
CA ALA A 282 -24.46 -2.64 6.87
C ALA A 282 -25.63 -1.64 7.00
N ASN A 283 -26.35 -1.67 8.12
CA ASN A 283 -27.47 -0.76 8.40
C ASN A 283 -27.07 0.71 8.56
N TRP A 284 -25.79 1.04 8.77
CA TRP A 284 -25.32 2.43 8.80
C TRP A 284 -24.95 2.97 7.42
N ILE A 285 -24.74 2.11 6.43
CA ILE A 285 -24.53 2.54 5.05
C ILE A 285 -25.76 3.26 4.52
N ASN A 286 -26.96 2.79 4.91
CA ASN A 286 -28.24 3.40 4.55
C ASN A 286 -28.45 4.81 5.14
N ALA A 287 -27.53 5.31 5.97
CA ALA A 287 -27.56 6.70 6.44
C ALA A 287 -26.85 7.67 5.50
N LEU A 288 -26.20 7.17 4.45
CA LEU A 288 -25.64 7.99 3.37
C LEU A 288 -26.76 8.48 2.44
N SER A 289 -26.51 9.59 1.75
CA SER A 289 -27.41 10.14 0.75
C SER A 289 -27.74 9.12 -0.35
N ASP A 290 -28.96 9.22 -0.90
CA ASP A 290 -29.45 8.28 -1.92
C ASP A 290 -28.54 8.24 -3.16
N GLU A 291 -27.96 9.39 -3.54
CA GLU A 291 -27.01 9.50 -4.64
C GLU A 291 -25.72 8.71 -4.37
N VAL A 292 -25.18 8.80 -3.16
CA VAL A 292 -24.02 8.00 -2.73
C VAL A 292 -24.35 6.52 -2.78
N LEU A 293 -25.52 6.12 -2.25
CA LEU A 293 -25.96 4.73 -2.25
C LEU A 293 -26.10 4.14 -3.65
N LEU A 294 -26.59 4.93 -4.61
CA LEU A 294 -26.66 4.54 -6.02
C LEU A 294 -25.25 4.33 -6.60
N GLU A 295 -24.35 5.30 -6.41
CA GLU A 295 -22.98 5.22 -6.94
C GLU A 295 -22.20 4.04 -6.35
N LEU A 296 -22.37 3.76 -5.05
CA LEU A 296 -21.76 2.61 -4.39
C LEU A 296 -22.23 1.27 -4.98
N LYS A 297 -23.52 1.15 -5.30
CA LYS A 297 -24.10 -0.04 -5.95
C LYS A 297 -23.61 -0.18 -7.39
N GLU A 298 -23.59 0.90 -8.17
CA GLU A 298 -23.11 0.89 -9.56
C GLU A 298 -21.65 0.42 -9.64
N ARG A 299 -20.81 0.86 -8.70
CA ARG A 299 -19.40 0.48 -8.62
C ARG A 299 -19.14 -0.86 -7.92
N LYS A 300 -20.18 -1.57 -7.46
CA LYS A 300 -20.10 -2.85 -6.74
C LYS A 300 -19.20 -2.79 -5.50
N LEU A 301 -19.27 -1.66 -4.78
CA LEU A 301 -18.63 -1.49 -3.49
C LEU A 301 -19.51 -1.99 -2.33
N LEU A 302 -20.80 -2.20 -2.61
CA LEU A 302 -21.82 -2.85 -1.76
C LEU A 302 -22.19 -4.24 -2.28
#